data_AF-A0AAD6N392-F1
#
_entry.id   AF-A0AAD6N392-F1
#
_cell.length_a   1.000
_cell.length_b   1.000
_cell.length_c   1.000
_cell.angle_alpha   90.00
_cell.angle_beta   90.00
_cell.angle_gamma   90.00
#
_symmetry.space_group_name_H-M   'P 1'
#
loop_
_entity.id
_entity.type
_entity.pdbx_description
1 polymer ?
#
loop_
_entity_poly.entity_id
_entity_poly.type
_entity_poly.pdbx_seq_one_letter_code
_entity_poly.pdbx_strand_id
1 'polypeptide(L)'
;MKAELQDGNLPYSANPAFRETLMHAITSTSWRNTTSNAAIESKMGHFTNGILGKWRSTGPDADAYMFETDIQEPNFQQAFCGTNDSYNRLYELKQRYDPTFLFYMPTGVGSENWVVETSDGLPDQNGR
;
A
#
# COMPACT_ATOMS: atom_id res chain seq x y z
N MET A 1 -15.63 19.46 -4.08
CA MET A 1 -15.98 18.96 -2.73
C MET A 1 -14.77 19.21 -1.84
N LYS A 2 -14.81 20.20 -0.94
CA LYS A 2 -13.78 20.30 0.12
C LYS A 2 -14.38 19.61 1.34
N ALA A 3 -13.75 18.54 1.80
CA ALA A 3 -14.11 17.97 3.08
C ALA A 3 -13.81 19.03 4.16
N GLU A 4 -14.76 19.25 5.06
CA GLU A 4 -14.53 20.12 6.22
C GLU A 4 -13.41 19.52 7.09
N LEU A 5 -12.53 20.38 7.60
CA LEU A 5 -11.51 19.96 8.55
C LEU A 5 -12.20 19.58 9.86
N GLN A 6 -12.12 18.31 10.24
CA GLN A 6 -12.60 17.86 11.55
C GLN A 6 -11.69 18.42 12.66
N ASP A 7 -12.27 18.85 13.78
CA ASP A 7 -11.51 19.40 14.91
C ASP A 7 -10.48 18.40 15.46
N GLY A 8 -9.34 18.91 15.92
CA GLY A 8 -8.24 18.10 16.48
C GLY A 8 -7.35 17.40 15.44
N ASN A 9 -7.62 17.59 14.15
CA ASN A 9 -6.88 16.94 13.07
C ASN A 9 -6.00 17.89 12.25
N LEU A 10 -4.92 17.34 11.68
CA LEU A 10 -4.13 18.04 10.68
C LEU A 10 -4.94 18.25 9.38
N PRO A 11 -4.69 19.34 8.63
CA PRO A 11 -5.37 19.64 7.37
C PRO A 11 -4.87 18.81 6.17
N TYR A 12 -4.09 17.76 6.44
CA TYR A 12 -3.56 16.84 5.45
C TYR A 12 -3.45 15.43 6.05
N SER A 13 -3.34 14.44 5.18
CA SER A 13 -3.21 13.01 5.52
C SER A 13 -1.84 12.43 5.16
N ALA A 14 -0.86 13.27 4.86
CA ALA A 14 0.50 12.81 4.56
C ALA A 14 1.08 12.08 5.78
N ASN A 15 1.69 10.92 5.53
CA ASN A 15 2.28 10.08 6.56
C ASN A 15 3.25 10.90 7.45
N PRO A 16 3.08 10.91 8.80
CA PRO A 16 3.95 11.62 9.72
C PRO A 16 5.43 11.25 9.63
N ALA A 17 5.80 9.99 9.32
CA ALA A 17 7.21 9.61 9.26
C ALA A 17 8.01 10.38 8.20
N PHE A 18 7.35 10.95 7.19
CA PHE A 18 8.03 11.83 6.23
C PHE A 18 8.60 13.11 6.87
N ARG A 19 8.25 13.44 8.12
CA ARG A 19 8.86 14.55 8.86
C ARG A 19 10.19 14.18 9.51
N GLU A 20 10.39 12.90 9.83
CA GLU A 20 11.57 12.39 10.52
C GLU A 20 12.49 11.57 9.58
N THR A 21 12.00 11.23 8.38
CA THR A 21 12.72 10.43 7.40
C THR A 21 13.94 11.20 6.87
N LEU A 22 15.13 10.61 7.04
CA LEU A 22 16.39 11.16 6.53
C LEU A 22 16.69 10.73 5.08
N MET A 23 16.17 9.58 4.65
CA MET A 23 16.44 9.01 3.33
C MET A 23 15.19 8.32 2.80
N HIS A 24 14.84 8.64 1.55
CA HIS A 24 13.93 7.85 0.74
C HIS A 24 14.77 6.95 -0.18
N ALA A 25 14.63 5.63 -0.06
CA ALA A 25 15.33 4.67 -0.90
C ALA A 25 14.32 3.84 -1.70
N ILE A 26 14.67 3.53 -2.94
CA ILE A 26 13.84 2.72 -3.85
C ILE A 26 14.68 1.54 -4.32
N THR A 27 14.07 0.37 -4.36
CA THR A 27 14.65 -0.83 -4.98
C THR A 27 13.62 -1.47 -5.90
N SER A 28 14.07 -2.33 -6.80
CA SER A 28 13.19 -2.99 -7.77
C SER A 28 13.67 -4.40 -8.08
N THR A 29 12.73 -5.22 -8.55
CA THR A 29 13.01 -6.51 -9.18
C THR A 29 12.48 -6.47 -10.61
N SER A 30 13.03 -7.32 -11.49
CA SER A 30 12.61 -7.38 -12.88
C SER A 30 12.70 -8.80 -13.45
N TRP A 31 12.01 -8.99 -14.56
CA TRP A 31 11.95 -10.23 -15.32
C TRP A 31 11.76 -9.94 -16.82
N ARG A 32 12.02 -10.94 -17.67
CA ARG A 32 11.79 -10.85 -19.11
C ARG A 32 10.32 -11.11 -19.43
N ASN A 33 9.81 -10.58 -20.54
CA ASN A 33 8.45 -10.86 -21.02
C ASN A 33 8.19 -12.34 -21.36
N THR A 34 9.23 -13.16 -21.47
CA THR A 34 9.13 -14.62 -21.67
C THR A 34 9.19 -15.42 -20.37
N THR A 35 9.26 -14.76 -19.21
CA THR A 35 9.30 -15.43 -17.90
C THR A 35 7.93 -16.02 -17.59
N SER A 36 7.88 -17.26 -17.09
CA SER A 36 6.62 -17.90 -16.71
C SER A 36 6.01 -17.24 -15.47
N ASN A 37 4.68 -17.28 -15.34
CA ASN A 37 3.96 -16.72 -14.20
C ASN A 37 4.46 -17.29 -12.86
N ALA A 38 4.66 -18.60 -12.76
CA ALA A 38 5.21 -19.21 -11.54
C ALA A 38 6.59 -18.66 -11.13
N ALA A 39 7.45 -18.35 -12.11
CA ALA A 39 8.75 -17.74 -11.83
C ALA A 39 8.63 -16.25 -11.48
N ILE A 40 7.66 -15.54 -12.06
CA ILE A 40 7.33 -14.16 -11.69
C ILE A 40 6.82 -14.11 -10.25
N GLU A 41 5.83 -14.94 -9.91
CA GLU A 41 5.26 -15.04 -8.56
C GLU A 41 6.34 -15.35 -7.51
N SER A 42 7.22 -16.32 -7.79
CA SER A 42 8.35 -16.64 -6.91
C SER A 42 9.31 -15.45 -6.73
N LYS A 43 9.62 -14.71 -7.81
CA LYS A 43 10.44 -13.50 -7.74
C LYS A 43 9.77 -12.40 -6.94
N MET A 44 8.47 -12.20 -7.12
CA MET A 44 7.69 -11.21 -6.37
C MET A 44 7.69 -11.58 -4.88
N GLY A 45 7.38 -12.83 -4.53
CA GLY A 45 7.43 -13.29 -3.14
C GLY A 45 8.81 -13.16 -2.48
N HIS A 46 9.90 -13.40 -3.23
CA HIS A 46 11.25 -13.15 -2.73
C HIS A 46 11.55 -11.66 -2.55
N PHE A 47 11.05 -10.81 -3.44
CA PHE A 47 11.19 -9.36 -3.32
C PHE A 47 10.43 -8.84 -2.09
N THR A 48 9.17 -9.20 -1.93
CA THR A 48 8.32 -8.82 -0.79
C THR A 48 8.93 -9.31 0.52
N ASN A 49 9.16 -10.61 0.67
CA ASN A 49 9.47 -11.19 1.97
C ASN A 49 10.98 -11.25 2.27
N GLY A 50 11.80 -11.43 1.24
CA GLY A 50 13.25 -11.56 1.39
C GLY A 50 13.98 -10.22 1.37
N ILE A 51 13.72 -9.39 0.36
CA ILE A 51 14.42 -8.11 0.16
C ILE A 51 13.77 -7.02 1.01
N LEU A 52 12.49 -6.71 0.77
CA LEU A 52 11.78 -5.68 1.51
C LEU A 52 11.51 -6.10 2.97
N GLY A 53 11.36 -7.39 3.23
CA GLY A 53 11.31 -7.90 4.61
C GLY A 53 12.54 -7.53 5.44
N LYS A 54 13.74 -7.53 4.83
CA LYS A 54 14.96 -7.05 5.52
C LYS A 54 14.94 -5.55 5.75
N TRP A 55 14.41 -4.77 4.81
CA TRP A 55 14.25 -3.33 4.98
C TRP A 55 13.34 -3.01 6.16
N ARG A 56 12.16 -3.64 6.21
CA ARG A 56 11.23 -3.52 7.34
C ARG A 56 11.85 -3.93 8.67
N SER A 57 12.66 -4.99 8.68
CA SER A 57 13.34 -5.41 9.93
C SER A 57 14.42 -4.43 10.40
N THR A 58 15.00 -3.65 9.48
CA THR A 58 16.06 -2.66 9.79
C THR A 58 15.48 -1.33 10.25
N GLY A 59 14.33 -0.94 9.71
CA GLY A 59 13.58 0.25 10.11
C GLY A 59 12.11 -0.11 10.38
N PRO A 60 11.78 -0.68 11.55
CA PRO A 60 10.41 -1.08 11.86
C PRO A 60 9.45 0.11 11.97
N ASP A 61 9.98 1.29 12.30
CA ASP A 61 9.22 2.55 12.37
C ASP A 61 9.30 3.34 11.04
N ALA A 62 9.94 2.78 10.01
CA ALA A 62 9.98 3.38 8.69
C ALA A 62 8.68 3.13 7.95
N ASP A 63 8.38 4.05 7.04
CA ASP A 63 7.17 4.03 6.23
C ASP A 63 7.51 3.96 4.74
N ALA A 64 6.48 3.73 3.93
CA ALA A 64 6.59 3.58 2.49
C ALA A 64 5.77 4.63 1.73
N TYR A 65 6.27 5.01 0.56
CA TYR A 65 5.54 5.88 -0.33
C TYR A 65 4.65 5.05 -1.27
N MET A 66 3.33 5.20 -1.11
CA MET A 66 2.29 4.36 -1.74
C MET A 66 2.43 4.23 -3.27
N PHE A 67 2.97 5.23 -3.97
CA PHE A 67 3.09 5.20 -5.44
C PHE A 67 4.38 4.52 -5.93
N GLU A 68 5.31 4.18 -5.05
CA GLU A 68 6.60 3.55 -5.38
C GLU A 68 6.82 2.31 -4.50
N THR A 69 5.78 1.50 -4.34
CA THR A 69 5.75 0.37 -3.40
C THR A 69 5.44 -0.96 -4.07
N ASP A 70 5.61 -2.04 -3.32
CA ASP A 70 5.20 -3.37 -3.70
C ASP A 70 3.68 -3.51 -3.55
N ILE A 71 3.00 -4.03 -4.58
CA ILE A 71 1.55 -4.30 -4.52
C ILE A 71 1.19 -5.30 -3.41
N GLN A 72 2.16 -6.12 -3.00
CA GLN A 72 2.03 -7.08 -1.91
C GLN A 72 2.56 -6.56 -0.56
N GLU A 73 2.74 -5.24 -0.40
CA GLU A 73 3.26 -4.67 0.84
C GLU A 73 2.41 -5.12 2.05
N PRO A 74 2.98 -5.89 3.00
CA PRO A 74 2.25 -6.29 4.18
C PRO A 74 1.99 -5.06 5.06
N ASN A 75 0.84 -5.04 5.75
CA ASN A 75 0.45 -3.94 6.64
C ASN A 75 0.44 -2.57 5.93
N PHE A 76 0.00 -2.53 4.66
CA PHE A 76 -0.05 -1.32 3.84
C PHE A 76 -0.75 -0.13 4.54
N GLN A 77 -1.71 -0.41 5.42
CA GLN A 77 -2.39 0.59 6.23
C GLN A 77 -1.40 1.44 7.04
N GLN A 78 -0.50 0.77 7.77
CA GLN A 78 0.55 1.45 8.53
C GLN A 78 1.60 2.03 7.58
N ALA A 79 2.10 1.22 6.64
CA ALA A 79 3.18 1.65 5.76
C ALA A 79 2.86 2.94 4.99
N PHE A 80 1.61 3.16 4.59
CA PHE A 80 1.22 4.30 3.75
C PHE A 80 0.53 5.43 4.51
N CYS A 81 -0.22 5.12 5.58
CA CYS A 81 -0.96 6.11 6.35
C CYS A 81 -0.31 6.45 7.70
N GLY A 82 0.74 5.73 8.09
CA GLY A 82 1.45 5.90 9.35
C GLY A 82 0.72 5.20 10.49
N THR A 83 0.10 5.97 11.39
CA THR A 83 -0.57 5.35 12.56
C THR A 83 -1.88 4.68 12.18
N ASN A 84 -2.27 3.64 12.94
CA ASN A 84 -3.60 3.02 12.81
C ASN A 84 -4.73 4.05 12.97
N ASP A 85 -4.57 5.06 13.82
CA ASP A 85 -5.55 6.14 13.97
C ASP A 85 -5.71 6.98 12.69
N SER A 86 -4.59 7.22 11.98
CA SER A 86 -4.59 7.94 10.71
C SER A 86 -5.31 7.12 9.64
N TYR A 87 -5.06 5.81 9.59
CA TYR A 87 -5.78 4.91 8.69
C TYR A 87 -7.27 4.84 9.02
N ASN A 88 -7.64 4.64 10.29
CA ASN A 88 -9.03 4.56 10.73
C ASN A 88 -9.82 5.81 10.35
N ARG A 89 -9.23 7.00 10.53
CA ARG A 89 -9.83 8.25 10.10
C ARG A 89 -10.06 8.30 8.58
N LEU A 90 -9.09 7.88 7.79
CA LEU A 90 -9.25 7.82 6.33
C LEU A 90 -10.34 6.82 5.94
N TYR A 91 -10.43 5.69 6.64
CA TYR A 91 -11.45 4.68 6.45
C TYR A 91 -12.86 5.18 6.81
N GLU A 92 -13.01 5.97 7.88
CA GLU A 92 -14.28 6.66 8.19
C GLU A 92 -14.69 7.63 7.08
N LEU A 93 -13.75 8.39 6.53
CA LEU A 93 -14.01 9.28 5.40
C LEU A 93 -14.39 8.48 4.14
N LYS A 94 -13.72 7.36 3.89
CA LYS A 94 -14.06 6.43 2.81
C LYS A 94 -15.49 5.95 2.94
N GLN A 95 -15.90 5.48 4.12
CA GLN A 95 -17.28 5.05 4.37
C GLN A 95 -18.29 6.19 4.22
N ARG A 96 -17.92 7.43 4.57
CA ARG A 96 -18.82 8.58 4.44
C ARG A 96 -19.05 9.01 3.00
N TYR A 97 -18.00 9.02 2.17
CA TYR A 97 -18.04 9.56 0.81
C TYR A 97 -18.16 8.51 -0.29
N ASP A 98 -17.75 7.27 -0.01
CA ASP A 98 -17.87 6.11 -0.90
C ASP A 98 -18.30 4.87 -0.09
N PRO A 99 -19.53 4.88 0.47
CA PRO A 99 -20.04 3.81 1.33
C PRO A 99 -20.16 2.45 0.63
N THR A 100 -20.26 2.45 -0.70
CA THR A 100 -20.34 1.23 -1.52
C THR A 100 -18.97 0.73 -1.96
N PHE A 101 -17.88 1.41 -1.58
CA PHE A 101 -16.52 1.11 -2.01
C PHE A 101 -16.40 1.01 -3.54
N LEU A 102 -17.08 1.88 -4.27
CA LEU A 102 -17.08 1.91 -5.74
C LEU A 102 -15.69 2.23 -6.28
N PHE A 103 -14.94 3.12 -5.61
CA PHE A 103 -13.59 3.49 -6.02
C PHE A 103 -12.58 2.54 -5.39
N TYR A 104 -12.19 1.52 -6.13
CA TYR A 104 -11.18 0.54 -5.70
C TYR A 104 -9.79 0.89 -6.26
N MET A 105 -8.77 0.63 -5.45
CA MET A 105 -7.36 0.61 -5.83
C MET A 105 -6.66 -0.43 -4.94
N PRO A 106 -5.74 -1.26 -5.46
CA PRO A 106 -4.92 -2.12 -4.62
C PRO A 106 -4.17 -1.30 -3.57
N THR A 107 -4.14 -1.82 -2.35
CA THR A 107 -3.52 -1.17 -1.17
C THR A 107 -4.02 0.25 -0.87
N GLY A 108 -5.17 0.64 -1.45
CA GLY A 108 -5.89 1.86 -1.08
C GLY A 108 -6.70 1.68 0.21
N VAL A 109 -7.15 2.79 0.78
CA VAL A 109 -8.00 2.79 1.97
C VAL A 109 -9.31 2.04 1.69
N GLY A 110 -9.56 0.97 2.47
CA GLY A 110 -10.72 0.09 2.32
C GLY A 110 -10.58 -0.97 1.22
N SER A 111 -9.40 -1.11 0.61
CA SER A 111 -9.14 -2.15 -0.39
C SER A 111 -9.18 -3.57 0.19
N GLU A 112 -8.96 -3.72 1.49
CA GLU A 112 -9.06 -4.97 2.25
C GLU A 112 -10.46 -5.58 2.26
N ASN A 113 -11.48 -4.80 1.89
CA ASN A 113 -12.86 -5.27 1.77
C ASN A 113 -13.11 -6.06 0.48
N TRP A 114 -12.13 -6.12 -0.42
CA TRP A 114 -12.24 -6.76 -1.73
C TRP A 114 -11.09 -7.75 -1.95
N VAL A 115 -11.37 -8.77 -2.75
CA VAL A 115 -10.37 -9.71 -3.26
C VAL A 115 -10.32 -9.57 -4.77
N VAL A 116 -9.12 -9.42 -5.32
CA VAL A 116 -8.91 -9.39 -6.78
C VAL A 116 -8.73 -10.84 -7.25
N GLU A 117 -9.64 -11.30 -8.10
CA GLU A 117 -9.48 -12.56 -8.81
C GLU A 117 -8.76 -12.29 -10.14
N THR A 118 -7.49 -12.65 -10.22
CA THR A 118 -6.70 -12.47 -11.45
C THR A 118 -6.86 -13.64 -12.40
N SER A 119 -6.75 -13.35 -13.70
CA SER A 119 -6.96 -14.32 -14.77
C SER A 119 -5.84 -15.36 -14.87
N ASP A 120 -4.67 -15.06 -14.31
CA ASP A 120 -3.42 -15.79 -14.55
C ASP A 120 -2.64 -16.07 -13.26
N GLY A 121 -3.26 -15.81 -12.10
CA GLY A 121 -2.74 -16.09 -10.77
C GLY A 121 -1.66 -15.12 -10.28
N LEU A 122 -1.25 -14.13 -11.07
CA LEU A 122 -0.32 -13.12 -10.61
C LEU A 122 -1.06 -12.09 -9.73
N PRO A 123 -0.41 -11.52 -8.70
CA PRO A 123 -0.99 -10.47 -7.87
C PRO A 123 -0.89 -9.12 -8.58
N ASP A 124 -1.52 -9.02 -9.76
CA ASP A 124 -1.62 -7.82 -10.58
C ASP A 124 -3.07 -7.29 -10.64
N GLN A 125 -3.32 -6.29 -11.49
CA GLN A 125 -4.62 -5.64 -11.62
C GLN A 125 -5.38 -6.11 -12.86
N ASN A 126 -5.14 -7.35 -13.32
CA ASN A 126 -5.76 -7.89 -14.54
C ASN A 126 -7.14 -8.56 -14.33
N GLY A 127 -7.66 -8.52 -13.10
CA GLY A 127 -8.96 -9.09 -12.76
C GLY A 127 -10.11 -8.54 -13.62
N ARG A 128 -11.08 -9.40 -13.94
CA ARG A 128 -12.22 -9.09 -14.82
C ARG A 128 -13.55 -9.37 -14.15
#